data_AF-D9QV29-F1
#
_entry.id   AF-D9QV29-F1
#
_cell.length_a   1.000
_cell.length_b   1.000
_cell.length_c   1.000
_cell.angle_alpha   90.00
_cell.angle_beta   90.00
_cell.angle_gamma   90.00
#
_symmetry.space_group_name_H-M   'P 1'
#
loop_
_entity.id
_entity.type
_entity.pdbx_description
1 polymer ?
#
loop_
_entity_poly.entity_id
_entity_poly.type
_entity_poly.pdbx_seq_one_letter_code
_entity_poly.pdbx_strand_id
1 'polypeptide(L)'
;MFSELIKRPRRLRNDNLRDLVRETGLSIEDLIYPLFVVNGENIKEEIPSMPGNYHWSLDLVVEEIDRLVELGIKAVILFGVPESKDERGSTAWAEDGIVQRACRRIKEEYSDLLVITDVCLCQYTDHGHCGVLEDGRVKNDPTLELLTKVAVSHVEAGADMVAPSDMMDGRVGAIRQALDDSGFNNTPIMAYSAKYASSFYGPFRDAAHSAPDEGDRCSYQMDPGNSREAVKEAALDIEEGADIVMVKPALSYLDIIQKIKEEFNYPVAAYNVSGEFSLVKAAAEKGWVNEQEVVLEMMLSMKRAGADLILTYFAKDIACWLKEK
;
A
#
# COMPACT_ATOMS: atom_id res chain seq x y z
N MET A 1 -41.44 39.25 1.76
CA MET A 1 -40.50 39.84 0.79
C MET A 1 -39.28 38.93 0.76
N PHE A 2 -39.26 37.91 -0.11
CA PHE A 2 -38.13 36.98 -0.18
C PHE A 2 -36.98 37.68 -0.88
N SER A 3 -35.81 37.71 -0.25
CA SER A 3 -34.59 38.29 -0.84
C SER A 3 -34.23 37.57 -2.14
N GLU A 4 -33.90 38.35 -3.17
CA GLU A 4 -33.52 37.85 -4.49
C GLU A 4 -32.14 37.18 -4.42
N LEU A 5 -32.11 35.89 -4.04
CA LEU A 5 -30.89 35.09 -4.16
C LEU A 5 -30.59 34.82 -5.65
N ILE A 6 -29.60 35.54 -6.19
CA ILE A 6 -29.06 35.36 -7.55
C ILE A 6 -28.32 34.03 -7.67
N LYS A 7 -27.40 33.72 -6.74
CA LYS A 7 -26.62 32.48 -6.71
C LYS A 7 -27.34 31.41 -5.88
N ARG A 8 -27.61 30.25 -6.49
CA ARG A 8 -28.29 29.11 -5.83
C ARG A 8 -27.58 27.79 -6.20
N PRO A 9 -26.54 27.38 -5.45
CA PRO A 9 -25.78 26.15 -5.75
C PRO A 9 -26.62 24.87 -5.84
N ARG A 10 -27.78 24.82 -5.16
CA ARG A 10 -28.74 23.71 -5.25
C ARG A 10 -29.26 23.47 -6.68
N ARG A 11 -29.15 24.43 -7.59
CA ARG A 11 -29.57 24.28 -9.00
C ARG A 11 -28.85 23.11 -9.71
N LEU A 12 -27.63 22.79 -9.29
CA LEU A 12 -26.84 21.68 -9.86
C LEU A 12 -27.00 20.36 -9.09
N ARG A 13 -27.84 20.31 -8.05
CA ARG A 13 -27.96 19.16 -7.13
C ARG A 13 -29.24 18.34 -7.37
N ASN A 14 -29.73 18.25 -8.60
CA ASN A 14 -30.72 17.23 -8.97
C ASN A 14 -29.99 16.04 -9.59
N ASP A 15 -30.61 14.86 -9.58
CA ASP A 15 -29.91 13.62 -9.87
C ASP A 15 -29.33 13.59 -11.29
N ASN A 16 -30.08 14.06 -12.29
CA ASN A 16 -29.60 14.14 -13.67
C ASN A 16 -28.42 15.11 -13.86
N LEU A 17 -28.40 16.22 -13.12
CA LEU A 17 -27.31 17.21 -13.22
C LEU A 17 -26.09 16.81 -12.38
N ARG A 18 -26.27 16.07 -11.28
CA ARG A 18 -25.17 15.68 -10.39
C ARG A 18 -24.12 14.85 -11.12
N ASP A 19 -24.53 13.94 -11.98
CA ASP A 19 -23.59 13.14 -12.77
C ASP A 19 -22.83 13.98 -13.79
N LEU A 20 -23.49 14.97 -14.42
CA LEU A 20 -22.87 15.84 -15.44
C LEU A 20 -21.84 16.82 -14.87
N VAL A 21 -21.99 17.23 -13.61
CA VAL A 21 -21.09 18.22 -12.98
C VAL A 21 -20.14 17.59 -11.97
N ARG A 22 -20.13 16.26 -11.84
CA ARG A 22 -19.24 15.54 -10.91
C ARG A 22 -17.79 15.75 -11.33
N GLU A 23 -16.96 16.21 -10.39
CA GLU A 23 -15.54 16.52 -10.62
C GLU A 23 -14.64 15.29 -10.55
N THR A 24 -15.03 14.27 -9.77
CA THR A 24 -14.18 13.12 -9.45
C THR A 24 -14.94 11.81 -9.72
N GLY A 25 -14.29 10.89 -10.43
CA GLY A 25 -14.73 9.51 -10.59
C GLY A 25 -13.84 8.54 -9.81
N LEU A 26 -14.31 7.30 -9.70
CA LEU A 26 -13.54 6.15 -9.24
C LEU A 26 -13.65 5.06 -10.31
N SER A 27 -12.53 4.47 -10.71
CA SER A 27 -12.50 3.34 -11.63
C SER A 27 -11.72 2.16 -11.05
N ILE A 28 -11.84 0.99 -11.67
CA ILE A 28 -11.12 -0.22 -11.24
C ILE A 28 -9.61 -0.03 -11.44
N GLU A 29 -9.20 0.74 -12.43
CA GLU A 29 -7.80 1.07 -12.72
C GLU A 29 -7.12 1.89 -11.61
N ASP A 30 -7.90 2.52 -10.73
CA ASP A 30 -7.35 3.23 -9.58
C ASP A 30 -6.87 2.27 -8.47
N LEU A 31 -7.22 0.98 -8.53
CA LEU A 31 -7.12 0.06 -7.40
C LEU A 31 -5.90 -0.87 -7.49
N ILE A 32 -5.19 -0.99 -6.39
CA ILE A 32 -4.13 -1.99 -6.16
C ILE A 32 -4.56 -2.88 -4.99
N TYR A 33 -4.53 -4.20 -5.18
CA TYR A 33 -4.94 -5.15 -4.15
C TYR A 33 -3.76 -5.66 -3.30
N PRO A 34 -3.76 -5.42 -1.97
CA PRO A 34 -2.81 -6.05 -1.05
C PRO A 34 -3.04 -7.57 -0.90
N LEU A 35 -1.98 -8.36 -1.05
CA LEU A 35 -2.04 -9.82 -0.98
C LEU A 35 -0.99 -10.38 0.00
N PHE A 36 -1.41 -11.26 0.91
CA PHE A 36 -0.52 -11.89 1.89
C PHE A 36 -0.15 -13.31 1.46
N VAL A 37 1.14 -13.56 1.27
CA VAL A 37 1.68 -14.86 0.84
C VAL A 37 2.48 -15.52 1.95
N VAL A 38 2.24 -16.81 2.15
CA VAL A 38 2.83 -17.61 3.24
C VAL A 38 3.44 -18.91 2.69
N ASN A 39 4.41 -19.46 3.41
CA ASN A 39 4.96 -20.76 3.07
C ASN A 39 4.01 -21.90 3.51
N GLY A 40 4.27 -23.11 3.00
CA GLY A 40 3.42 -24.28 3.19
C GLY A 40 2.59 -24.61 1.95
N GLU A 41 1.68 -25.57 2.09
CA GLU A 41 0.80 -26.06 1.02
C GLU A 41 -0.66 -26.09 1.48
N ASN A 42 -1.59 -25.80 0.57
CA ASN A 42 -3.04 -25.83 0.82
C ASN A 42 -3.48 -24.96 2.01
N ILE A 43 -2.82 -23.82 2.19
CA ILE A 43 -3.14 -22.80 3.19
C ILE A 43 -3.96 -21.69 2.55
N LYS A 44 -5.17 -21.52 3.06
CA LYS A 44 -6.03 -20.36 2.92
C LYS A 44 -6.63 -20.04 4.30
N GLU A 45 -5.98 -19.16 5.04
CA GLU A 45 -6.36 -18.83 6.42
C GLU A 45 -6.89 -17.40 6.49
N GLU A 46 -8.09 -17.20 7.05
CA GLU A 46 -8.67 -15.88 7.17
C GLU A 46 -7.95 -15.08 8.26
N ILE A 47 -7.62 -13.82 7.96
CA ILE A 47 -7.03 -12.91 8.94
C ILE A 47 -8.17 -12.38 9.82
N PRO A 48 -8.27 -12.74 11.11
CA PRO A 48 -9.46 -12.47 11.91
C PRO A 48 -9.74 -10.98 12.10
N SER A 49 -8.69 -10.17 12.18
CA SER A 49 -8.80 -8.71 12.31
C SER A 49 -9.11 -8.01 10.99
N MET A 50 -9.14 -8.75 9.86
CA MET A 50 -9.41 -8.23 8.52
C MET A 50 -10.34 -9.18 7.72
N PRO A 51 -11.63 -9.33 8.11
CA PRO A 51 -12.55 -10.29 7.50
C PRO A 51 -12.59 -10.21 5.97
N GLY A 52 -12.53 -11.37 5.31
CA GLY A 52 -12.44 -11.49 3.84
C GLY A 52 -11.03 -11.33 3.24
N ASN A 53 -10.01 -11.11 4.06
CA ASN A 53 -8.60 -11.18 3.67
C ASN A 53 -7.95 -12.45 4.23
N TYR A 54 -7.02 -13.03 3.47
CA TYR A 54 -6.47 -14.33 3.79
C TYR A 54 -4.96 -14.37 3.62
N HIS A 55 -4.32 -15.27 4.36
CA HIS A 55 -3.00 -15.81 4.06
C HIS A 55 -3.11 -16.89 2.98
N TRP A 56 -2.29 -16.79 1.95
CA TRP A 56 -2.29 -17.72 0.82
C TRP A 56 -0.95 -18.43 0.69
N SER A 57 -1.00 -19.76 0.70
CA SER A 57 0.11 -20.60 0.22
C SER A 57 0.33 -20.43 -1.28
N LEU A 58 1.54 -20.74 -1.75
CA LEU A 58 1.93 -20.55 -3.15
C LEU A 58 1.12 -21.39 -4.15
N ASP A 59 0.60 -22.55 -3.72
CA ASP A 59 -0.25 -23.40 -4.55
C ASP A 59 -1.67 -22.84 -4.70
N LEU A 60 -2.16 -22.11 -3.70
CA LEU A 60 -3.51 -21.52 -3.71
C LEU A 60 -3.56 -20.03 -4.09
N VAL A 61 -2.43 -19.33 -4.08
CA VAL A 61 -2.38 -17.88 -4.39
C VAL A 61 -2.92 -17.59 -5.79
N VAL A 62 -2.70 -18.51 -6.73
CA VAL A 62 -3.19 -18.40 -8.11
C VAL A 62 -4.71 -18.32 -8.18
N GLU A 63 -5.43 -19.06 -7.34
CA GLU A 63 -6.91 -19.01 -7.31
C GLU A 63 -7.43 -17.62 -6.92
N GLU A 64 -6.67 -16.90 -6.09
CA GLU A 64 -6.98 -15.54 -5.71
C GLU A 64 -6.64 -14.56 -6.84
N ILE A 65 -5.49 -14.76 -7.51
CA ILE A 65 -5.12 -13.96 -8.68
C ILE A 65 -6.13 -14.10 -9.82
N ASP A 66 -6.58 -15.33 -10.11
CA ASP A 66 -7.64 -15.64 -11.08
C ASP A 66 -8.85 -14.71 -10.88
N ARG A 67 -9.35 -14.63 -9.64
CA ARG A 67 -10.51 -13.81 -9.28
C ARG A 67 -10.23 -12.32 -9.45
N LEU A 68 -9.03 -11.85 -9.08
CA LEU A 68 -8.66 -10.45 -9.24
C LEU A 68 -8.65 -10.05 -10.72
N VAL A 69 -8.09 -10.90 -11.58
CA VAL A 69 -8.03 -10.69 -13.03
C VAL A 69 -9.43 -10.73 -13.65
N GLU A 70 -10.29 -11.69 -13.27
CA GLU A 70 -11.70 -11.72 -13.70
C GLU A 70 -12.46 -10.44 -13.30
N LEU A 71 -12.13 -9.86 -12.14
CA LEU A 71 -12.68 -8.59 -11.67
C LEU A 71 -12.11 -7.38 -12.40
N GLY A 72 -11.02 -7.53 -13.16
CA GLY A 72 -10.37 -6.47 -13.92
C GLY A 72 -9.33 -5.69 -13.13
N ILE A 73 -8.95 -6.16 -11.94
CA ILE A 73 -7.89 -5.55 -11.12
C ILE A 73 -6.55 -5.79 -11.82
N LYS A 74 -5.78 -4.72 -12.02
CA LYS A 74 -4.56 -4.74 -12.86
C LYS A 74 -3.27 -4.91 -12.06
N ALA A 75 -3.32 -4.72 -10.75
CA ALA A 75 -2.13 -4.69 -9.91
C ALA A 75 -2.37 -5.28 -8.53
N VAL A 76 -1.38 -6.03 -8.04
CA VAL A 76 -1.31 -6.52 -6.67
C VAL A 76 -0.05 -6.02 -5.99
N ILE A 77 -0.10 -5.83 -4.68
CA ILE A 77 1.10 -5.64 -3.86
C ILE A 77 1.27 -6.82 -2.90
N LEU A 78 2.43 -7.48 -2.98
CA LEU A 78 2.73 -8.67 -2.20
C LEU A 78 3.32 -8.32 -0.84
N PHE A 79 2.80 -8.95 0.20
CA PHE A 79 3.35 -8.96 1.56
C PHE A 79 3.69 -10.41 1.93
N GLY A 80 4.97 -10.70 2.11
CA GLY A 80 5.43 -12.02 2.55
C GLY A 80 5.34 -12.20 4.06
N VAL A 81 4.89 -13.38 4.49
CA VAL A 81 5.00 -13.84 5.89
C VAL A 81 5.93 -15.07 5.89
N PRO A 82 7.20 -14.89 6.30
CA PRO A 82 8.18 -15.98 6.25
C PRO A 82 7.94 -17.02 7.34
N GLU A 83 8.41 -18.25 7.11
CA GLU A 83 8.41 -19.33 8.12
C GLU A 83 9.38 -19.08 9.27
N SER A 84 10.49 -18.39 8.97
CA SER A 84 11.55 -18.10 9.93
C SER A 84 12.00 -16.65 9.81
N LYS A 85 12.46 -16.14 10.95
CA LYS A 85 12.96 -14.79 11.13
C LYS A 85 14.33 -14.83 11.79
N ASP A 86 15.16 -13.85 11.50
CA ASP A 86 16.46 -13.66 12.11
C ASP A 86 16.75 -12.18 12.33
N GLU A 87 17.81 -11.84 13.04
CA GLU A 87 18.19 -10.46 13.39
C GLU A 87 18.29 -9.51 12.17
N ARG A 88 18.61 -10.03 10.98
CA ARG A 88 18.82 -9.21 9.77
C ARG A 88 17.69 -9.31 8.76
N GLY A 89 16.71 -10.18 9.00
CA GLY A 89 15.66 -10.52 8.06
C GLY A 89 16.18 -11.17 6.78
N SER A 90 17.12 -12.11 6.86
CA SER A 90 17.81 -12.65 5.67
C SER A 90 16.91 -13.32 4.64
N THR A 91 15.74 -13.78 5.07
CA THR A 91 14.71 -14.35 4.18
C THR A 91 14.02 -13.31 3.29
N ALA A 92 14.19 -12.00 3.55
CA ALA A 92 13.62 -10.93 2.73
C ALA A 92 14.23 -10.85 1.32
N TRP A 93 15.50 -11.25 1.17
CA TRP A 93 16.24 -11.24 -0.10
C TRP A 93 16.74 -12.63 -0.53
N ALA A 94 16.29 -13.69 0.13
CA ALA A 94 16.63 -15.05 -0.26
C ALA A 94 16.06 -15.37 -1.65
N GLU A 95 16.82 -16.06 -2.51
CA GLU A 95 16.40 -16.42 -3.87
C GLU A 95 15.09 -17.22 -3.86
N ASP A 96 14.91 -18.10 -2.86
CA ASP A 96 13.74 -18.93 -2.60
C ASP A 96 12.79 -18.33 -1.53
N GLY A 97 12.97 -17.06 -1.18
CA GLY A 97 12.09 -16.32 -0.29
C GLY A 97 10.62 -16.34 -0.77
N ILE A 98 9.68 -16.21 0.16
CA ILE A 98 8.26 -16.37 -0.14
C ILE A 98 7.75 -15.36 -1.18
N VAL A 99 8.23 -14.11 -1.13
CA VAL A 99 7.85 -13.07 -2.10
C VAL A 99 8.42 -13.39 -3.48
N GLN A 100 9.69 -13.79 -3.56
CA GLN A 100 10.37 -14.15 -4.80
C GLN A 100 9.67 -15.35 -5.47
N ARG A 101 9.32 -16.38 -4.69
CA ARG A 101 8.55 -17.52 -5.20
C ARG A 101 7.15 -17.12 -5.67
N ALA A 102 6.46 -16.24 -4.93
CA ALA A 102 5.15 -15.73 -5.33
C ALA A 102 5.23 -14.90 -6.63
N CYS A 103 6.21 -14.01 -6.77
CA CYS A 103 6.44 -13.25 -8.01
C CYS A 103 6.58 -14.19 -9.21
N ARG A 104 7.51 -15.16 -9.14
CA ARG A 104 7.70 -16.13 -10.24
C ARG A 104 6.43 -16.89 -10.56
N ARG A 105 5.77 -17.44 -9.53
CA ARG A 105 4.52 -18.20 -9.69
C ARG A 105 3.41 -17.39 -10.36
N ILE A 106 3.23 -16.13 -9.95
CA ILE A 106 2.20 -15.25 -10.49
C ILE A 106 2.54 -14.85 -11.93
N LYS A 107 3.79 -14.47 -12.21
CA LYS A 107 4.21 -14.05 -13.56
C LYS A 107 4.25 -15.19 -14.58
N GLU A 108 4.42 -16.44 -14.13
CA GLU A 108 4.31 -17.63 -14.97
C GLU A 108 2.91 -17.79 -15.60
N GLU A 109 1.85 -17.43 -14.88
CA GLU A 109 0.47 -17.59 -15.35
C GLU A 109 -0.22 -16.28 -15.76
N TYR A 110 0.16 -15.15 -15.13
CA TYR A 110 -0.44 -13.83 -15.32
C TYR A 110 0.62 -12.79 -15.65
N SER A 111 1.30 -12.95 -16.79
CA SER A 111 2.37 -12.05 -17.24
C SER A 111 1.95 -10.58 -17.34
N ASP A 112 0.67 -10.32 -17.59
CA ASP A 112 0.11 -8.98 -17.77
C ASP A 112 -0.34 -8.32 -16.45
N LEU A 113 -0.49 -9.10 -15.37
CA LEU A 113 -0.79 -8.55 -14.05
C LEU A 113 0.47 -7.86 -13.50
N LEU A 114 0.31 -6.62 -13.03
CA LEU A 114 1.40 -5.90 -12.39
C LEU A 114 1.60 -6.41 -10.97
N VAL A 115 2.78 -6.95 -10.70
CA VAL A 115 3.21 -7.43 -9.39
C VAL A 115 4.10 -6.38 -8.74
N ILE A 116 3.59 -5.73 -7.70
CA ILE A 116 4.31 -4.78 -6.87
C ILE A 116 4.79 -5.53 -5.62
N THR A 117 6.00 -5.27 -5.14
CA THR A 117 6.50 -5.88 -3.89
C THR A 117 6.80 -4.85 -2.82
N ASP A 118 6.44 -5.16 -1.58
CA ASP A 118 6.84 -4.37 -0.41
C ASP A 118 8.33 -4.60 -0.11
N VAL A 119 9.11 -3.52 -0.04
CA VAL A 119 10.53 -3.56 0.35
C VAL A 119 10.66 -3.03 1.77
N CYS A 120 10.82 -3.96 2.72
CA CYS A 120 10.94 -3.69 4.15
C CYS A 120 11.51 -4.93 4.85
N LEU A 121 12.03 -4.78 6.07
CA LEU A 121 12.56 -5.90 6.85
C LEU A 121 11.62 -6.38 7.97
N CYS A 122 10.54 -5.64 8.28
CA CYS A 122 9.79 -5.88 9.51
C CYS A 122 9.04 -7.22 9.60
N GLN A 123 8.69 -7.83 8.46
CA GLN A 123 8.11 -9.18 8.43
C GLN A 123 9.17 -10.27 8.67
N TYR A 124 10.44 -9.94 8.46
CA TYR A 124 11.54 -10.90 8.35
C TYR A 124 12.50 -10.84 9.54
N THR A 125 12.59 -9.71 10.22
CA THR A 125 13.40 -9.55 11.44
C THR A 125 12.71 -10.18 12.65
N ASP A 126 13.45 -10.87 13.51
CA ASP A 126 12.92 -11.44 14.75
C ASP A 126 12.38 -10.36 15.70
N HIS A 127 13.02 -9.19 15.77
CA HIS A 127 12.62 -8.05 16.59
C HIS A 127 11.49 -7.17 15.99
N GLY A 128 11.04 -7.45 14.75
CA GLY A 128 9.89 -6.77 14.11
C GLY A 128 10.07 -5.30 13.69
N HIS A 129 11.31 -4.80 13.64
CA HIS A 129 11.62 -3.42 13.20
C HIS A 129 11.91 -3.37 11.69
N CYS A 130 11.83 -2.17 11.09
CA CYS A 130 12.01 -2.02 9.64
C CYS A 130 13.46 -2.11 9.16
N GLY A 131 14.42 -2.30 10.05
CA GLY A 131 15.84 -2.16 9.76
C GLY A 131 16.75 -2.86 10.76
N VAL A 132 18.06 -2.77 10.53
CA VAL A 132 19.11 -3.32 11.41
C VAL A 132 19.03 -2.67 12.79
N LEU A 133 18.87 -3.48 13.83
CA LEU A 133 18.75 -3.02 15.21
C LEU A 133 20.08 -3.15 15.95
N GLU A 134 20.62 -2.02 16.42
CA GLU A 134 21.86 -1.98 17.20
C GLU A 134 21.68 -1.00 18.37
N ASP A 135 22.03 -1.43 19.59
CA ASP A 135 21.85 -0.66 20.82
C ASP A 135 20.41 -0.13 21.01
N GLY A 136 19.41 -0.93 20.62
CA GLY A 136 17.99 -0.58 20.71
C GLY A 136 17.55 0.51 19.74
N ARG A 137 18.34 0.81 18.70
CA ARG A 137 18.00 1.78 17.66
C ARG A 137 18.16 1.19 16.27
N VAL A 138 17.19 1.46 15.41
CA VAL A 138 17.28 1.12 13.99
C VAL A 138 18.34 1.99 13.33
N LYS A 139 19.31 1.36 12.65
CA LYS A 139 20.40 2.05 11.96
C LYS A 139 20.04 2.30 10.51
N ASN A 140 20.12 3.56 10.09
CA ASN A 140 19.72 3.98 8.74
C ASN A 140 20.57 3.31 7.64
N ASP A 141 21.84 3.70 7.51
CA ASP A 141 22.68 3.30 6.38
C ASP A 141 22.93 1.79 6.30
N PRO A 142 23.19 1.07 7.42
CA PRO A 142 23.26 -0.40 7.38
C PRO A 142 21.97 -1.06 6.90
N THR A 143 20.81 -0.44 7.13
CA THR A 143 19.52 -0.92 6.62
C THR A 143 19.43 -0.73 5.10
N LEU A 144 19.92 0.38 4.55
CA LEU A 144 19.90 0.63 3.11
C LEU A 144 20.61 -0.48 2.32
N GLU A 145 21.74 -0.98 2.83
CA GLU A 145 22.46 -2.11 2.21
C GLU A 145 21.62 -3.40 2.13
N LEU A 146 20.70 -3.61 3.06
CA LEU A 146 19.79 -4.76 3.04
C LEU A 146 18.59 -4.50 2.13
N LEU A 147 18.00 -3.30 2.19
CA LEU A 147 16.85 -2.93 1.36
C LEU A 147 17.17 -2.98 -0.14
N THR A 148 18.38 -2.59 -0.53
CA THR A 148 18.85 -2.72 -1.93
C THR A 148 18.88 -4.18 -2.39
N LYS A 149 19.36 -5.12 -1.55
CA LYS A 149 19.33 -6.56 -1.84
C LYS A 149 17.91 -7.09 -1.97
N VAL A 150 17.02 -6.66 -1.07
CA VAL A 150 15.59 -7.03 -1.13
C VAL A 150 14.99 -6.58 -2.45
N ALA A 151 15.12 -5.30 -2.79
CA ALA A 151 14.58 -4.74 -4.03
C ALA A 151 15.11 -5.48 -5.28
N VAL A 152 16.43 -5.65 -5.40
CA VAL A 152 17.03 -6.36 -6.54
C VAL A 152 16.50 -7.80 -6.63
N SER A 153 16.46 -8.53 -5.51
CA SER A 153 15.97 -9.92 -5.51
C SER A 153 14.50 -10.05 -5.93
N HIS A 154 13.67 -9.04 -5.62
CA HIS A 154 12.26 -9.04 -6.02
C HIS A 154 12.11 -8.82 -7.53
N VAL A 155 12.90 -7.91 -8.09
CA VAL A 155 12.87 -7.63 -9.53
C VAL A 155 13.47 -8.78 -10.34
N GLU A 156 14.53 -9.41 -9.85
CA GLU A 156 15.07 -10.66 -10.43
C GLU A 156 14.02 -11.79 -10.45
N ALA A 157 13.12 -11.81 -9.45
CA ALA A 157 12.02 -12.76 -9.37
C ALA A 157 10.79 -12.39 -10.22
N GLY A 158 10.80 -11.24 -10.90
CA GLY A 158 9.75 -10.79 -11.81
C GLY A 158 8.79 -9.74 -11.25
N ALA A 159 9.13 -9.06 -10.14
CA ALA A 159 8.38 -7.89 -9.72
C ALA A 159 8.43 -6.78 -10.78
N ASP A 160 7.27 -6.22 -11.13
CA ASP A 160 7.16 -5.13 -12.10
C ASP A 160 7.49 -3.77 -11.49
N MET A 161 7.40 -3.64 -10.16
CA MET A 161 7.65 -2.43 -9.39
C MET A 161 8.00 -2.77 -7.94
N VAL A 162 8.88 -1.99 -7.31
CA VAL A 162 9.21 -2.13 -5.88
C VAL A 162 8.65 -0.95 -5.09
N ALA A 163 8.23 -1.21 -3.85
CA ALA A 163 7.57 -0.22 -3.01
C ALA A 163 8.20 -0.16 -1.60
N PRO A 164 9.28 0.63 -1.41
CA PRO A 164 9.98 0.72 -0.13
C PRO A 164 9.12 1.38 0.95
N SER A 165 8.83 0.63 2.01
CA SER A 165 7.95 1.03 3.11
C SER A 165 8.64 1.19 4.46
N ASP A 166 9.96 1.10 4.48
CA ASP A 166 10.83 1.11 5.66
C ASP A 166 10.91 2.47 6.38
N MET A 167 10.80 3.60 5.66
CA MET A 167 11.01 4.98 6.15
C MET A 167 12.45 5.33 6.56
N MET A 168 13.46 4.73 5.92
CA MET A 168 14.86 5.14 6.09
C MET A 168 15.20 6.35 5.20
N ASP A 169 16.07 7.22 5.68
CA ASP A 169 16.59 8.35 4.90
C ASP A 169 17.44 7.82 3.72
N GLY A 170 17.21 8.32 2.50
CA GLY A 170 18.04 7.98 1.33
C GLY A 170 17.75 6.63 0.67
N ARG A 171 16.73 5.88 1.12
CA ARG A 171 16.47 4.52 0.57
C ARG A 171 16.07 4.53 -0.89
N VAL A 172 15.37 5.56 -1.37
CA VAL A 172 14.91 5.61 -2.76
C VAL A 172 16.11 5.70 -3.69
N GLY A 173 17.03 6.62 -3.40
CA GLY A 173 18.24 6.80 -4.19
C GLY A 173 19.13 5.56 -4.16
N ALA A 174 19.29 4.93 -2.98
CA ALA A 174 20.05 3.70 -2.84
C ALA A 174 19.44 2.53 -3.65
N ILE A 175 18.11 2.35 -3.59
CA ILE A 175 17.40 1.31 -4.34
C ILE A 175 17.47 1.59 -5.85
N ARG A 176 17.25 2.84 -6.27
CA ARG A 176 17.37 3.24 -7.68
C ARG A 176 18.74 2.90 -8.25
N GLN A 177 19.81 3.28 -7.53
CA GLN A 177 21.18 2.99 -7.94
C GLN A 177 21.43 1.47 -8.02
N ALA A 178 21.00 0.69 -7.02
CA ALA A 178 21.19 -0.76 -7.03
C ALA A 178 20.43 -1.46 -8.16
N LEU A 179 19.20 -1.01 -8.47
CA LEU A 179 18.44 -1.50 -9.62
C LEU A 179 19.14 -1.13 -10.93
N ASP A 180 19.66 0.10 -11.06
CA ASP A 180 20.41 0.53 -12.24
C ASP A 180 21.69 -0.28 -12.47
N ASP A 181 22.47 -0.49 -11.42
CA ASP A 181 23.71 -1.27 -11.47
C ASP A 181 23.46 -2.74 -11.81
N SER A 182 22.27 -3.24 -11.49
CA SER A 182 21.82 -4.60 -11.81
C SER A 182 21.13 -4.71 -13.18
N GLY A 183 21.03 -3.60 -13.94
CA GLY A 183 20.42 -3.57 -15.28
C GLY A 183 18.89 -3.40 -15.31
N PHE A 184 18.26 -3.10 -14.18
CA PHE A 184 16.82 -2.90 -14.01
C PHE A 184 16.43 -1.41 -14.09
N ASN A 185 16.94 -0.70 -15.11
CA ASN A 185 16.78 0.75 -15.25
C ASN A 185 15.32 1.22 -15.45
N ASN A 186 14.45 0.33 -15.93
CA ASN A 186 13.04 0.64 -16.22
C ASN A 186 12.10 0.21 -15.10
N THR A 187 12.60 -0.42 -14.03
CA THR A 187 11.75 -0.87 -12.93
C THR A 187 11.38 0.33 -12.07
N PRO A 188 10.09 0.66 -11.90
CA PRO A 188 9.67 1.82 -11.14
C PRO A 188 9.75 1.60 -9.62
N ILE A 189 9.82 2.71 -8.90
CA ILE A 189 9.80 2.76 -7.43
C ILE A 189 8.56 3.53 -6.97
N MET A 190 7.69 2.85 -6.21
CA MET A 190 6.56 3.47 -5.49
C MET A 190 6.95 3.71 -4.04
N ALA A 191 7.50 4.87 -3.75
CA ALA A 191 8.03 5.19 -2.43
C ALA A 191 6.92 5.49 -1.42
N TYR A 192 7.00 4.89 -0.22
CA TYR A 192 6.17 5.29 0.92
C TYR A 192 6.74 6.56 1.56
N SER A 193 6.66 7.67 0.82
CA SER A 193 7.30 8.94 1.17
C SER A 193 6.77 9.55 2.46
N ALA A 194 5.45 9.59 2.62
CA ALA A 194 4.82 10.14 3.81
C ALA A 194 4.11 9.02 4.60
N LYS A 195 4.91 8.16 5.25
CA LYS A 195 4.39 7.08 6.12
C LYS A 195 4.50 7.47 7.60
N TYR A 196 3.34 7.67 8.20
CA TYR A 196 3.20 8.11 9.58
C TYR A 196 3.29 6.97 10.60
N ALA A 197 3.75 7.29 11.81
CA ALA A 197 3.72 6.44 13.00
C ALA A 197 2.28 6.34 13.53
N SER A 198 1.46 5.55 12.83
CA SER A 198 0.01 5.55 12.99
C SER A 198 -0.51 4.35 13.80
N SER A 199 -1.54 4.59 14.61
CA SER A 199 -2.30 3.55 15.31
C SER A 199 -3.27 2.77 14.42
N PHE A 200 -3.45 3.18 13.15
CA PHE A 200 -4.32 2.49 12.19
C PHE A 200 -3.71 1.19 11.62
N TYR A 201 -2.50 0.79 12.02
CA TYR A 201 -1.82 -0.39 11.48
C TYR A 201 -2.03 -1.69 12.27
N GLY A 202 -2.79 -1.66 13.37
CA GLY A 202 -2.99 -2.82 14.24
C GLY A 202 -3.32 -4.12 13.49
N PRO A 203 -4.41 -4.16 12.70
CA PRO A 203 -4.79 -5.38 11.98
C PRO A 203 -3.73 -5.88 10.97
N PHE A 204 -2.97 -4.98 10.35
CA PHE A 204 -1.86 -5.38 9.47
C PHE A 204 -0.71 -6.02 10.23
N ARG A 205 -0.41 -5.56 11.46
CA ARG A 205 0.64 -6.16 12.28
C ARG A 205 0.28 -7.60 12.64
N ASP A 206 -1.00 -7.87 12.90
CA ASP A 206 -1.51 -9.23 13.09
C ASP A 206 -1.36 -10.03 11.79
N ALA A 207 -1.80 -9.47 10.65
CA ALA A 207 -1.71 -10.14 9.35
C ALA A 207 -0.27 -10.47 8.92
N ALA A 208 0.68 -9.57 9.14
CA ALA A 208 2.05 -9.72 8.68
C ALA A 208 3.00 -10.29 9.75
N HIS A 209 2.47 -10.66 10.93
CA HIS A 209 3.22 -11.05 12.12
C HIS A 209 4.40 -10.10 12.42
N SER A 210 4.22 -8.79 12.26
CA SER A 210 5.34 -7.81 12.21
C SER A 210 5.32 -6.76 13.33
N ALA A 211 4.58 -7.01 14.42
CA ALA A 211 4.64 -6.14 15.58
C ALA A 211 6.08 -6.10 16.14
N PRO A 212 6.64 -4.92 16.46
CA PRO A 212 7.91 -4.84 17.18
C PRO A 212 7.79 -5.51 18.55
N ASP A 213 8.78 -6.30 18.93
CA ASP A 213 8.82 -6.94 20.25
C ASP A 213 8.94 -5.90 21.37
N GLU A 214 9.78 -4.87 21.15
CA GLU A 214 9.97 -3.75 22.05
C GLU A 214 9.98 -2.41 21.29
N GLY A 215 9.41 -1.39 21.94
CA GLY A 215 9.39 -0.02 21.45
C GLY A 215 8.30 0.28 20.43
N ASP A 216 8.53 1.31 19.62
CA ASP A 216 7.66 1.74 18.54
C ASP A 216 8.48 2.08 17.29
N ARG A 217 7.81 2.63 16.26
CA ARG A 217 8.44 3.02 15.00
C ARG A 217 8.60 4.54 14.88
N CYS A 218 8.44 5.29 15.96
CA CYS A 218 8.44 6.76 15.96
C CYS A 218 9.83 7.37 15.73
N SER A 219 10.89 6.57 15.79
CA SER A 219 12.25 7.02 15.49
C SER A 219 12.54 7.19 14.00
N TYR A 220 11.63 6.74 13.12
CA TYR A 220 11.77 6.83 11.66
C TYR A 220 10.44 7.05 10.92
N GLN A 221 9.31 6.52 11.41
CA GLN A 221 7.99 6.89 10.88
C GLN A 221 7.58 8.28 11.37
N MET A 222 6.90 9.04 10.51
CA MET A 222 6.59 10.45 10.76
C MET A 222 5.61 10.67 11.91
N ASP A 223 5.74 11.79 12.61
CA ASP A 223 4.76 12.22 13.62
C ASP A 223 3.44 12.65 12.94
N PRO A 224 2.28 12.07 13.31
CA PRO A 224 0.97 12.50 12.82
C PRO A 224 0.65 13.99 12.94
N GLY A 225 1.33 14.72 13.83
CA GLY A 225 1.20 16.18 13.98
C GLY A 225 1.85 16.99 12.86
N ASN A 226 2.64 16.37 11.98
CA ASN A 226 3.48 17.07 11.01
C ASN A 226 2.94 16.98 9.57
N SER A 227 2.58 18.15 9.02
CA SER A 227 2.19 18.30 7.61
C SER A 227 3.34 18.80 6.71
N ARG A 228 4.12 19.78 7.19
CA ARG A 228 5.24 20.36 6.40
C ARG A 228 6.35 19.35 6.14
N GLU A 229 6.59 18.47 7.10
CA GLU A 229 7.58 17.39 6.97
C GLU A 229 7.19 16.42 5.85
N ALA A 230 5.92 16.07 5.70
CA ALA A 230 5.48 15.14 4.65
C ALA A 230 5.73 15.66 3.24
N VAL A 231 5.57 16.98 3.05
CA VAL A 231 5.90 17.63 1.77
C VAL A 231 7.42 17.58 1.52
N LYS A 232 8.23 17.76 2.57
CA LYS A 232 9.70 17.62 2.49
C LYS A 232 10.11 16.17 2.16
N GLU A 233 9.54 15.17 2.83
CA GLU A 233 9.83 13.75 2.57
C GLU A 233 9.50 13.36 1.12
N ALA A 234 8.33 13.79 0.62
CA ALA A 234 7.96 13.56 -0.77
C ALA A 234 8.91 14.27 -1.75
N ALA A 235 9.37 15.49 -1.45
CA ALA A 235 10.35 16.18 -2.29
C ALA A 235 11.67 15.41 -2.38
N LEU A 236 12.18 14.92 -1.25
CA LEU A 236 13.42 14.15 -1.20
C LEU A 236 13.32 12.88 -2.04
N ASP A 237 12.24 12.12 -1.90
CA ASP A 237 12.03 10.91 -2.70
C ASP A 237 11.91 11.17 -4.19
N ILE A 238 11.26 12.27 -4.59
CA ILE A 238 11.16 12.68 -5.99
C ILE A 238 12.55 13.05 -6.52
N GLU A 239 13.36 13.78 -5.75
CA GLU A 239 14.74 14.12 -6.12
C GLU A 239 15.64 12.86 -6.22
N GLU A 240 15.38 11.86 -5.38
CA GLU A 240 16.08 10.58 -5.37
C GLU A 240 15.62 9.61 -6.49
N GLY A 241 14.54 9.92 -7.21
CA GLY A 241 14.08 9.17 -8.37
C GLY A 241 12.93 8.19 -8.11
N ALA A 242 12.09 8.42 -7.10
CA ALA A 242 10.82 7.69 -6.98
C ALA A 242 9.88 8.08 -8.12
N ASP A 243 9.27 7.09 -8.79
CA ASP A 243 8.32 7.31 -9.89
C ASP A 243 6.90 7.61 -9.40
N ILE A 244 6.58 7.16 -8.19
CA ILE A 244 5.30 7.38 -7.51
C ILE A 244 5.60 7.62 -6.03
N VAL A 245 4.98 8.64 -5.44
CA VAL A 245 5.04 8.90 -3.99
C VAL A 245 3.75 8.48 -3.32
N MET A 246 3.81 8.01 -2.07
CA MET A 246 2.65 7.51 -1.34
C MET A 246 2.47 8.18 0.02
N VAL A 247 1.21 8.43 0.37
CA VAL A 247 0.77 8.82 1.73
C VAL A 247 0.14 7.63 2.43
N LYS A 248 0.56 7.37 3.68
CA LYS A 248 0.06 6.26 4.50
C LYS A 248 -0.01 6.67 5.98
N PRO A 249 -1.18 6.51 6.67
CA PRO A 249 -2.52 6.13 6.17
C PRO A 249 -3.15 7.14 5.21
N ALA A 250 -4.36 6.87 4.72
CA ALA A 250 -5.02 7.73 3.74
C ALA A 250 -6.20 8.54 4.32
N LEU A 251 -7.19 7.89 4.95
CA LEU A 251 -8.45 8.55 5.29
C LEU A 251 -8.27 9.75 6.24
N SER A 252 -7.37 9.63 7.21
CA SER A 252 -7.04 10.69 8.18
C SER A 252 -5.96 11.66 7.71
N TYR A 253 -5.47 11.52 6.47
CA TYR A 253 -4.35 12.27 5.90
C TYR A 253 -4.65 12.77 4.47
N LEU A 254 -5.93 12.94 4.13
CA LEU A 254 -6.35 13.45 2.82
C LEU A 254 -5.80 14.86 2.53
N ASP A 255 -5.58 15.66 3.57
CA ASP A 255 -4.93 16.97 3.45
C ASP A 255 -3.46 16.86 3.00
N ILE A 256 -2.76 15.80 3.40
CA ILE A 256 -1.37 15.52 2.99
C ILE A 256 -1.32 15.07 1.53
N ILE A 257 -2.23 14.18 1.12
CA ILE A 257 -2.38 13.78 -0.28
C ILE A 257 -2.60 15.01 -1.17
N GLN A 258 -3.53 15.89 -0.76
CA GLN A 258 -3.81 17.13 -1.49
C GLN A 258 -2.58 18.03 -1.59
N LYS A 259 -1.87 18.27 -0.48
CA LYS A 259 -0.67 19.11 -0.48
C LYS A 259 0.42 18.59 -1.40
N ILE A 260 0.69 17.29 -1.35
CA ILE A 260 1.71 16.66 -2.22
C ILE A 260 1.28 16.75 -3.68
N LYS A 261 0.00 16.49 -3.99
CA LYS A 261 -0.51 16.57 -5.35
C LYS A 261 -0.44 18.00 -5.91
N GLU A 262 -0.82 18.99 -5.12
CA GLU A 262 -0.81 20.40 -5.52
C GLU A 262 0.61 20.97 -5.66
N GLU A 263 1.54 20.60 -4.78
CA GLU A 263 2.91 21.12 -4.80
C GLU A 263 3.73 20.55 -5.96
N PHE A 264 3.67 19.23 -6.17
CA PHE A 264 4.57 18.55 -7.10
C PHE A 264 3.91 18.15 -8.42
N ASN A 265 2.58 18.11 -8.48
CA ASN A 265 1.84 17.55 -9.62
C ASN A 265 2.39 16.18 -10.07
N TYR A 266 2.74 15.34 -9.09
CA TYR A 266 3.37 14.03 -9.27
C TYR A 266 2.32 12.91 -9.19
N PRO A 267 2.60 11.68 -9.67
CA PRO A 267 1.79 10.51 -9.34
C PRO A 267 1.77 10.25 -7.83
N VAL A 268 0.56 10.23 -7.24
CA VAL A 268 0.37 10.02 -5.80
C VAL A 268 -0.45 8.75 -5.56
N ALA A 269 0.11 7.82 -4.79
CA ALA A 269 -0.62 6.70 -4.25
C ALA A 269 -1.14 7.00 -2.83
N ALA A 270 -2.26 6.38 -2.47
CA ALA A 270 -2.83 6.45 -1.13
C ALA A 270 -3.08 5.03 -0.60
N TYR A 271 -2.76 4.77 0.66
CA TYR A 271 -3.01 3.46 1.28
C TYR A 271 -4.23 3.53 2.21
N ASN A 272 -5.34 2.92 1.80
CA ASN A 272 -6.46 2.61 2.68
C ASN A 272 -6.08 1.43 3.60
N VAL A 273 -5.50 1.77 4.75
CA VAL A 273 -4.81 0.78 5.60
C VAL A 273 -5.76 -0.14 6.34
N SER A 274 -5.19 -1.20 6.92
CA SER A 274 -5.92 -2.26 7.58
C SER A 274 -6.88 -1.78 8.68
N GLY A 275 -6.48 -0.78 9.48
CA GLY A 275 -7.37 -0.22 10.51
C GLY A 275 -8.54 0.55 9.92
N GLU A 276 -8.36 1.27 8.82
CA GLU A 276 -9.46 1.94 8.12
C GLU A 276 -10.44 0.90 7.56
N PHE A 277 -9.93 -0.19 7.00
CA PHE A 277 -10.72 -1.34 6.54
C PHE A 277 -11.53 -1.98 7.67
N SER A 278 -10.86 -2.37 8.76
CA SER A 278 -11.50 -3.09 9.86
C SER A 278 -12.52 -2.25 10.61
N LEU A 279 -12.31 -0.93 10.71
CA LEU A 279 -13.29 -0.02 11.31
C LEU A 279 -14.62 -0.03 10.53
N VAL A 280 -14.56 -0.02 9.20
CA VAL A 280 -15.75 -0.07 8.35
C VAL A 280 -16.42 -1.44 8.43
N LYS A 281 -15.67 -2.54 8.28
CA LYS A 281 -16.22 -3.90 8.39
C LYS A 281 -16.91 -4.12 9.76
N ALA A 282 -16.30 -3.69 10.86
CA ALA A 282 -16.88 -3.84 12.19
C ALA A 282 -18.15 -2.99 12.41
N ALA A 283 -18.21 -1.79 11.83
CA ALA A 283 -19.42 -0.95 11.91
C ALA A 283 -20.55 -1.49 11.03
N ALA A 284 -20.22 -2.02 9.85
CA ALA A 284 -21.16 -2.63 8.92
C ALA A 284 -21.75 -3.93 9.47
N GLU A 285 -20.94 -4.80 10.09
CA GLU A 285 -21.39 -6.03 10.74
C GLU A 285 -22.45 -5.75 11.82
N LYS A 286 -22.32 -4.62 12.53
CA LYS A 286 -23.30 -4.18 13.54
C LYS A 286 -24.52 -3.45 12.95
N GLY A 287 -24.57 -3.29 11.63
CA GLY A 287 -25.63 -2.55 10.93
C GLY A 287 -25.63 -1.04 11.20
N TRP A 288 -24.50 -0.47 11.65
CA TRP A 288 -24.40 0.97 11.94
C TRP A 288 -24.22 1.81 10.69
N VAL A 289 -23.62 1.22 9.65
CA VAL A 289 -23.36 1.85 8.35
C VAL A 289 -23.67 0.88 7.22
N ASN A 290 -23.96 1.42 6.03
CA ASN A 290 -23.94 0.65 4.79
C ASN A 290 -22.49 0.55 4.31
N GLU A 291 -21.96 -0.68 4.21
CA GLU A 291 -20.56 -0.90 3.83
C GLU A 291 -20.22 -0.35 2.45
N GLN A 292 -21.00 -0.71 1.43
CA GLN A 292 -20.77 -0.31 0.05
C GLN A 292 -20.76 1.21 -0.10
N GLU A 293 -21.74 1.90 0.50
CA GLU A 293 -21.83 3.36 0.41
C GLU A 293 -20.63 4.04 1.07
N VAL A 294 -20.25 3.61 2.28
CA VAL A 294 -19.12 4.20 3.02
C VAL A 294 -17.79 3.94 2.32
N VAL A 295 -17.55 2.71 1.85
CA VAL A 295 -16.30 2.37 1.16
C VAL A 295 -16.15 3.18 -0.13
N LEU A 296 -17.20 3.26 -0.95
CA LEU A 296 -17.15 4.05 -2.18
C LEU A 296 -16.96 5.55 -1.89
N GLU A 297 -17.55 6.09 -0.82
CA GLU A 297 -17.33 7.48 -0.40
C GLU A 297 -15.90 7.73 0.10
N MET A 298 -15.30 6.78 0.82
CA MET A 298 -13.91 6.83 1.24
C MET A 298 -12.96 6.86 0.05
N MET A 299 -13.12 5.93 -0.91
CA MET A 299 -12.29 5.89 -2.12
C MET A 299 -12.44 7.17 -2.95
N LEU A 300 -13.68 7.65 -3.12
CA LEU A 300 -13.94 8.90 -3.81
C LEU A 300 -13.29 10.10 -3.11
N SER A 301 -13.22 10.09 -1.77
CA SER A 301 -12.54 11.13 -1.00
C SER A 301 -11.02 11.10 -1.18
N MET A 302 -10.41 9.91 -1.31
CA MET A 302 -9.00 9.75 -1.65
C MET A 302 -8.71 10.25 -3.08
N LYS A 303 -9.54 9.87 -4.07
CA LYS A 303 -9.44 10.38 -5.44
C LYS A 303 -9.60 11.90 -5.50
N ARG A 304 -10.57 12.47 -4.77
CA ARG A 304 -10.83 13.91 -4.71
C ARG A 304 -9.65 14.66 -4.07
N ALA A 305 -8.98 14.05 -3.10
CA ALA A 305 -7.77 14.61 -2.50
C ALA A 305 -6.58 14.61 -3.47
N GLY A 306 -6.63 13.87 -4.58
CA GLY A 306 -5.58 13.87 -5.60
C GLY A 306 -4.83 12.55 -5.76
N ALA A 307 -5.26 11.47 -5.09
CA ALA A 307 -4.66 10.16 -5.29
C ALA A 307 -4.95 9.62 -6.70
N ASP A 308 -3.89 9.21 -7.41
CA ASP A 308 -3.98 8.53 -8.69
C ASP A 308 -4.20 7.03 -8.49
N LEU A 309 -3.53 6.44 -7.50
CA LEU A 309 -3.61 5.02 -7.16
C LEU A 309 -4.04 4.82 -5.71
N ILE A 310 -4.81 3.77 -5.44
CA ILE A 310 -5.30 3.44 -4.11
C ILE A 310 -5.02 1.98 -3.79
N LEU A 311 -4.20 1.75 -2.77
CA LEU A 311 -4.02 0.42 -2.18
C LEU A 311 -5.16 0.19 -1.19
N THR A 312 -6.01 -0.80 -1.46
CA THR A 312 -7.16 -1.10 -0.58
C THR A 312 -7.50 -2.58 -0.54
N TYR A 313 -7.79 -3.07 0.67
CA TYR A 313 -8.30 -4.42 0.90
C TYR A 313 -9.75 -4.61 0.41
N PHE A 314 -10.46 -3.51 0.10
CA PHE A 314 -11.79 -3.55 -0.51
C PHE A 314 -11.76 -3.68 -2.04
N ALA A 315 -10.60 -3.82 -2.69
CA ALA A 315 -10.51 -3.71 -4.15
C ALA A 315 -11.46 -4.70 -4.89
N LYS A 316 -11.58 -5.94 -4.39
CA LYS A 316 -12.52 -6.94 -4.91
C LYS A 316 -13.98 -6.51 -4.75
N ASP A 317 -14.34 -6.08 -3.55
CA ASP A 317 -15.70 -5.63 -3.22
C ASP A 317 -16.09 -4.43 -4.11
N ILE A 318 -15.20 -3.45 -4.26
CA ILE A 318 -15.38 -2.29 -5.13
C ILE A 318 -15.53 -2.70 -6.60
N ALA A 319 -14.68 -3.60 -7.09
CA ALA A 319 -14.76 -4.07 -8.47
C ALA A 319 -16.11 -4.75 -8.77
N CYS A 320 -16.64 -5.55 -7.84
CA CYS A 320 -18.00 -6.09 -7.94
C CYS A 320 -19.06 -4.99 -7.98
N TRP A 321 -19.03 -4.06 -7.02
CA TRP A 321 -20.01 -2.98 -6.90
C TRP A 321 -20.02 -2.01 -8.09
N LEU A 322 -18.88 -1.81 -8.75
CA LEU A 322 -18.78 -0.97 -9.94
C LEU A 322 -19.32 -1.66 -11.20
N LYS A 323 -19.27 -2.99 -11.28
CA LYS A 323 -19.86 -3.77 -12.39
C LYS A 323 -21.38 -3.88 -12.33
N GLU A 324 -21.97 -3.75 -11.13
CA GLU A 324 -23.42 -3.80 -10.91
C GLU A 324 -24.16 -2.50 -11.28
N LYS A 325 -23.44 -1.42 -11.56
CA LYS A 325 -23.98 -0.11 -11.99
C LYS A 325 -24.12 -0.02 -13.50
#